data_AF-A0A918BNK3-F1
#
_entry.id   AF-A0A918BNK3-F1
#
_cell.length_a   1.000
_cell.length_b   1.000
_cell.length_c   1.000
_cell.angle_alpha   90.00
_cell.angle_beta   90.00
_cell.angle_gamma   90.00
#
_symmetry.space_group_name_H-M   'P 1'
#
loop_
_entity.id
_entity.type
_entity.pdbx_description
1 polymer ?
#
loop_
_entity_poly.entity_id
_entity_poly.type
_entity_poly.pdbx_seq_one_letter_code
_entity_poly.pdbx_strand_id
1 'polypeptide(L)'
;MGEFHLSRYPAADWREELLKIRAGGIDLVATYLFWNHHEEERGTLRFDGGLDIRRFTGLCGELGLYVAVRIGPWSHGECRNGGFPDWLQETGCASRTDDPAYLALVEPYYTRISHELRGLGHDGGGPATVEWPSSVTGPSAVSRISSASCRAAVSTGTRARLSAAVRCGGAVPPPEDAYGHVGLGEFPGRVT
;
A
#
# COMPACT_ATOMS: atom_id res chain seq x y z
N MET A 1 -4.29 15.62 -3.26
CA MET A 1 -3.38 14.46 -3.22
C MET A 1 -2.22 14.68 -4.18
N GLY A 2 -0.99 14.46 -3.73
CA GLY A 2 0.22 14.45 -4.55
C GLY A 2 0.92 13.08 -4.48
N GLU A 3 1.65 12.70 -5.52
CA GLU A 3 2.32 11.40 -5.57
C GLU A 3 3.82 11.57 -5.29
N PHE A 4 4.34 10.80 -4.34
CA PHE A 4 5.75 10.80 -3.95
C PHE A 4 6.21 9.36 -3.71
N HIS A 5 7.15 8.88 -4.51
CA HIS A 5 7.65 7.51 -4.40
C HIS A 5 8.86 7.48 -3.47
N LEU A 6 8.66 7.05 -2.22
CA LEU A 6 9.73 7.03 -1.21
C LEU A 6 10.98 6.28 -1.69
N SER A 7 10.80 5.18 -2.43
CA SER A 7 11.90 4.35 -2.94
C SER A 7 12.66 4.94 -4.13
N ARG A 8 12.15 6.00 -4.76
CA ARG A 8 12.80 6.67 -5.90
C ARG A 8 13.46 7.99 -5.54
N TYR A 9 13.43 8.36 -4.26
CA TYR A 9 13.99 9.62 -3.79
C TYR A 9 14.88 9.39 -2.56
N PRO A 10 16.04 10.07 -2.44
CA PRO A 10 16.91 9.89 -1.29
C PRO A 10 16.19 10.15 0.03
N ALA A 11 16.33 9.22 0.99
CA ALA A 11 15.66 9.32 2.29
C ALA A 11 16.12 10.51 3.14
N ALA A 12 17.32 11.03 2.88
CA ALA A 12 17.83 12.24 3.54
C ALA A 12 17.00 13.48 3.18
N ASP A 13 16.40 13.50 2.00
CA ASP A 13 15.79 14.69 1.41
C ASP A 13 14.25 14.66 1.50
N TRP A 14 13.65 13.55 1.95
CA TRP A 14 12.19 13.40 2.06
C TRP A 14 11.53 14.55 2.82
N ARG A 15 12.13 15.02 3.92
CA ARG A 15 11.54 16.09 4.73
C ARG A 15 11.41 17.38 3.94
N GLU A 16 12.45 17.75 3.20
CA GLU A 16 12.45 18.97 2.40
C GLU A 16 11.38 18.90 1.30
N GLU A 17 11.30 17.79 0.59
CA GLU A 17 10.31 17.62 -0.49
C GLU A 17 8.88 17.57 0.03
N LEU A 18 8.64 16.91 1.17
CA LEU A 18 7.32 16.89 1.80
C LEU A 18 6.89 18.29 2.28
N LEU A 19 7.82 19.13 2.74
CA LEU A 19 7.55 20.53 3.05
C LEU A 19 7.17 21.34 1.79
N LYS A 20 7.83 21.10 0.65
CA LYS A 20 7.46 21.72 -0.64
C LYS A 20 6.06 21.28 -1.08
N ILE A 21 5.75 19.99 -0.98
CA ILE A 21 4.41 19.44 -1.26
C ILE A 21 3.35 20.14 -0.40
N ARG A 22 3.60 20.25 0.92
CA ARG A 22 2.71 20.95 1.85
C ARG A 22 2.54 22.43 1.52
N ALA A 23 3.64 23.13 1.21
CA ALA A 23 3.62 24.53 0.81
C ALA A 23 2.84 24.75 -0.49
N GLY A 24 2.80 23.75 -1.37
CA GLY A 24 1.95 23.70 -2.56
C GLY A 24 0.46 23.47 -2.29
N GLY A 25 0.05 23.39 -1.02
CA GLY A 25 -1.36 23.19 -0.62
C GLY A 25 -1.83 21.73 -0.69
N ILE A 26 -0.92 20.77 -0.78
CA ILE A 26 -1.24 19.34 -0.76
C ILE A 26 -1.18 18.82 0.68
N ASP A 27 -2.22 18.11 1.08
CA ASP A 27 -2.44 17.56 2.43
C ASP A 27 -2.38 16.03 2.49
N LEU A 28 -2.50 15.34 1.35
CA LEU A 28 -2.45 13.88 1.20
C LEU A 28 -1.35 13.48 0.21
N VAL A 29 -0.42 12.64 0.66
CA VAL A 29 0.66 12.08 -0.16
C VAL A 29 0.40 10.61 -0.45
N ALA A 30 0.41 10.23 -1.72
CA ALA A 30 0.36 8.83 -2.14
C ALA A 30 1.76 8.30 -2.41
N THR A 31 2.07 7.10 -1.93
CA THR A 31 3.33 6.39 -2.22
C THR A 31 3.07 4.94 -2.58
N TYR A 32 3.73 4.45 -3.63
CA TYR A 32 3.76 3.02 -3.94
C TYR A 32 4.82 2.29 -3.12
N LEU A 33 4.49 1.07 -2.67
CA LEU A 33 5.47 0.08 -2.24
C LEU A 33 5.67 -0.95 -3.35
N PHE A 34 6.72 -0.77 -4.14
CA PHE A 34 7.07 -1.68 -5.23
C PHE A 34 7.72 -2.95 -4.67
N TRP A 35 7.11 -4.11 -4.91
CA TRP A 35 7.57 -5.37 -4.33
C TRP A 35 9.02 -5.70 -4.73
N ASN A 36 9.39 -5.48 -5.99
CA ASN A 36 10.76 -5.67 -6.47
C ASN A 36 11.82 -4.82 -5.76
N HIS A 37 11.47 -3.63 -5.22
CA HIS A 37 12.41 -2.84 -4.43
C HIS A 37 12.54 -3.40 -3.01
N HIS A 38 11.45 -3.95 -2.47
CA HIS A 38 11.42 -4.49 -1.12
C HIS A 38 11.91 -5.94 -1.03
N GLU A 39 11.93 -6.69 -2.13
CA GLU A 39 12.36 -8.10 -2.17
C GLU A 39 13.08 -8.40 -3.49
N GLU A 40 14.23 -7.77 -3.71
CA GLU A 40 15.08 -8.03 -4.88
C GLU A 40 15.51 -9.50 -4.94
N GLU A 41 15.90 -10.06 -3.79
CA GLU A 41 16.20 -11.48 -3.60
C GLU A 41 15.07 -12.15 -2.82
N ARG A 42 14.59 -13.29 -3.33
CA ARG A 42 13.48 -14.05 -2.70
C ARG A 42 13.82 -14.41 -1.25
N GLY A 43 12.94 -14.04 -0.33
CA GLY A 43 13.08 -14.25 1.11
C GLY A 43 13.75 -13.09 1.85
N THR A 44 14.32 -12.11 1.15
CA THR A 44 15.06 -10.99 1.75
C THR A 44 14.24 -9.71 1.66
N LEU A 45 13.32 -9.53 2.61
CA LEU A 45 12.45 -8.34 2.69
C LEU A 45 13.16 -7.15 3.36
N ARG A 46 13.20 -6.02 2.67
CA ARG A 46 13.84 -4.77 3.11
C ARG A 46 12.85 -3.64 3.33
N PHE A 47 12.91 -3.03 4.51
CA PHE A 47 12.10 -1.86 4.92
C PHE A 47 12.97 -0.85 5.68
N ASP A 48 14.20 -0.65 5.19
CA ASP A 48 15.20 0.21 5.80
C ASP A 48 15.68 1.29 4.82
N GLY A 49 16.35 2.32 5.33
CA GLY A 49 16.89 3.40 4.51
C GLY A 49 15.84 4.05 3.59
N GLY A 50 16.07 3.99 2.28
CA GLY A 50 15.14 4.49 1.25
C GLY A 50 13.87 3.67 1.06
N LEU A 51 13.67 2.59 1.82
CA LEU A 51 12.50 1.70 1.76
C LEU A 51 11.71 1.68 3.07
N ASP A 52 12.08 2.52 4.05
CA ASP A 52 11.47 2.56 5.37
C ASP A 52 10.12 3.32 5.34
N ILE A 53 9.04 2.57 5.08
CA ILE A 53 7.67 3.12 5.06
C ILE A 53 7.22 3.64 6.43
N ARG A 54 7.69 3.03 7.53
CA ARG A 54 7.31 3.47 8.88
C ARG A 54 7.87 4.86 9.16
N ARG A 55 9.16 5.07 8.89
CA ARG A 55 9.82 6.37 9.01
C ARG A 55 9.21 7.40 8.08
N PHE A 56 8.97 7.04 6.82
CA PHE A 56 8.31 7.94 5.86
C PHE A 56 6.92 8.39 6.36
N THR A 57 6.11 7.44 6.82
CA THR A 57 4.76 7.71 7.34
C THR A 57 4.79 8.56 8.61
N GLY A 58 5.71 8.27 9.53
CA GLY A 58 5.93 9.08 10.73
C GLY A 58 6.31 10.52 10.39
N LEU A 59 7.22 10.70 9.43
CA LEU A 59 7.63 12.01 8.94
C LEU A 59 6.45 12.79 8.32
N CYS A 60 5.62 12.14 7.51
CA CYS A 60 4.40 12.78 7.01
C CYS A 60 3.48 13.23 8.15
N GLY A 61 3.30 12.40 9.18
CA GLY A 61 2.53 12.75 10.38
C GLY A 61 3.08 13.98 11.12
N GLU A 62 4.39 14.04 11.34
CA GLU A 62 5.06 15.22 11.92
C GLU A 62 4.82 16.50 11.11
N LEU A 63 4.75 16.35 9.79
CA LEU A 63 4.53 17.45 8.86
C LEU A 63 3.05 17.78 8.65
N GLY A 64 2.13 17.07 9.31
CA GLY A 64 0.69 17.28 9.15
C GLY A 64 0.15 16.83 7.78
N LEU A 65 0.80 15.85 7.16
CA LEU A 65 0.40 15.24 5.89
C LEU A 65 -0.23 13.87 6.15
N TYR A 66 -1.36 13.61 5.51
CA TYR A 66 -1.92 12.26 5.39
C TYR A 66 -1.13 11.44 4.37
N VAL A 67 -1.17 10.12 4.51
CA VAL A 67 -0.47 9.19 3.62
C VAL A 67 -1.42 8.13 3.07
N ALA A 68 -1.50 8.02 1.76
CA ALA A 68 -2.10 6.89 1.05
C ALA A 68 -1.00 5.91 0.64
N VAL A 69 -0.89 4.80 1.37
CA VAL A 69 0.10 3.76 1.08
C VAL A 69 -0.49 2.78 0.07
N ARG A 70 -0.01 2.86 -1.18
CA ARG A 70 -0.41 1.97 -2.27
C ARG A 70 0.45 0.72 -2.25
N ILE A 71 -0.04 -0.27 -1.51
CA ILE A 71 0.67 -1.54 -1.33
C ILE A 71 0.50 -2.39 -2.59
N GLY A 72 1.52 -3.13 -3.01
CA GLY A 72 1.51 -3.93 -4.23
C GLY A 72 0.45 -5.05 -4.24
N PRO A 73 0.66 -6.17 -4.95
CA PRO A 73 1.96 -6.74 -5.27
C PRO A 73 2.40 -6.31 -6.68
N TRP A 74 1.45 -5.84 -7.50
CA TRP A 74 1.65 -5.17 -8.78
C TRP A 74 1.12 -3.75 -8.69
N SER A 75 2.00 -2.77 -8.91
CA SER A 75 1.72 -1.34 -8.72
C SER A 75 1.72 -0.56 -10.05
N HIS A 76 2.21 -1.18 -11.13
CA HIS A 76 2.60 -0.48 -12.36
C HIS A 76 3.66 0.60 -12.06
N GLY A 77 3.23 1.84 -11.81
CA GLY A 77 4.06 3.01 -11.49
C GLY A 77 5.28 3.18 -12.39
N GLU A 78 5.19 2.71 -13.64
CA GLU A 78 6.30 2.62 -14.59
C GLU A 78 7.55 1.94 -13.99
N CYS A 79 7.33 1.02 -13.04
CA CYS A 79 8.36 0.19 -12.43
C CYS A 79 8.61 -1.05 -13.29
N ARG A 80 9.84 -1.55 -13.28
CA ARG A 80 10.20 -2.83 -13.93
C ARG A 80 9.24 -3.93 -13.48
N ASN A 81 8.73 -4.70 -14.45
CA ASN A 81 7.69 -5.73 -14.26
C ASN A 81 6.44 -5.25 -13.50
N GLY A 82 6.13 -3.94 -13.56
CA GLY A 82 5.06 -3.31 -12.81
C GLY A 82 5.19 -3.45 -11.29
N GLY A 83 6.42 -3.62 -10.80
CA GLY A 83 6.73 -3.79 -9.38
C GLY A 83 6.93 -5.24 -8.95
N PHE A 84 6.79 -6.24 -9.84
CA PHE A 84 7.09 -7.63 -9.48
C PHE A 84 8.60 -7.92 -9.46
N PRO A 85 9.10 -8.66 -8.46
CA PRO A 85 10.47 -9.15 -8.46
C PRO A 85 10.77 -10.02 -9.68
N ASP A 86 12.01 -10.01 -10.16
CA ASP A 86 12.41 -10.82 -11.31
C ASP A 86 12.25 -12.32 -11.02
N TRP A 87 12.58 -12.77 -9.79
CA TRP A 87 12.44 -14.17 -9.37
C TRP A 87 10.99 -14.68 -9.41
N LEU A 88 9.99 -13.79 -9.34
CA LEU A 88 8.58 -14.18 -9.45
C LEU A 88 8.25 -14.65 -10.88
N GLN A 89 8.91 -14.10 -11.89
CA GLN A 89 8.70 -14.50 -13.28
C GLN A 89 9.23 -15.91 -13.55
N GLU A 90 10.27 -16.32 -12.80
CA GLU A 90 10.91 -17.63 -12.91
C GLU A 90 10.06 -18.74 -12.29
N THR A 91 9.09 -18.43 -11.43
CA THR A 91 8.24 -19.45 -10.78
C THR A 91 7.19 -20.05 -11.73
N GLY A 92 6.86 -19.34 -12.82
CA GLY A 92 5.80 -19.75 -13.74
C GLY A 92 4.38 -19.69 -13.16
N CYS A 93 4.21 -19.11 -11.96
CA CYS A 93 2.89 -18.97 -11.33
C CYS A 93 1.98 -18.04 -12.16
N ALA A 94 0.67 -18.29 -12.09
CA ALA A 94 -0.32 -17.41 -12.72
C ALA A 94 -0.46 -16.11 -11.89
N SER A 95 0.44 -15.16 -12.12
CA SER A 95 0.44 -13.88 -11.40
C SER A 95 -0.87 -13.09 -11.60
N ARG A 96 -1.24 -12.28 -10.60
CA ARG A 96 -2.49 -11.48 -10.58
C ARG A 96 -3.78 -12.31 -10.66
N THR A 97 -3.71 -13.59 -10.28
CA THR A 97 -4.87 -14.48 -10.14
C THR A 97 -5.06 -14.90 -8.68
N ASP A 98 -6.03 -15.76 -8.44
CA ASP A 98 -6.30 -16.43 -7.17
C ASP A 98 -5.51 -17.74 -6.97
N ASP A 99 -4.55 -18.04 -7.85
CA ASP A 99 -3.69 -19.22 -7.75
C ASP A 99 -3.06 -19.30 -6.35
N PRO A 100 -3.34 -20.37 -5.57
CA PRO A 100 -2.79 -20.55 -4.23
C PRO A 100 -1.25 -20.47 -4.20
N ALA A 101 -0.57 -20.90 -5.25
CA ALA A 101 0.89 -20.80 -5.34
C ALA A 101 1.34 -19.34 -5.41
N TYR A 102 0.66 -18.51 -6.19
CA TYR A 102 0.92 -17.07 -6.25
C TYR A 102 0.58 -16.37 -4.93
N LEU A 103 -0.56 -16.70 -4.32
CA LEU A 103 -0.97 -16.10 -3.04
C LEU A 103 0.03 -16.41 -1.91
N ALA A 104 0.57 -17.63 -1.87
CA ALA A 104 1.60 -18.02 -0.90
C ALA A 104 2.91 -17.25 -1.09
N LEU A 105 3.23 -16.80 -2.31
CA LEU A 105 4.41 -15.96 -2.56
C LEU A 105 4.19 -14.51 -2.13
N VAL A 106 2.96 -14.00 -2.24
CA VAL A 106 2.60 -12.62 -1.88
C VAL A 106 2.43 -12.43 -0.37
N GLU A 107 1.96 -13.45 0.34
CA GLU A 107 1.64 -13.38 1.77
C GLU A 107 2.78 -12.85 2.68
N PRO A 108 4.05 -13.28 2.53
CA PRO A 108 5.15 -12.76 3.34
C PRO A 108 5.35 -11.25 3.17
N TYR A 109 5.23 -10.75 1.93
CA TYR A 109 5.39 -9.32 1.62
C TYR A 109 4.34 -8.47 2.34
N TYR A 110 3.06 -8.86 2.28
CA TYR A 110 2.00 -8.13 2.97
C TYR A 110 2.01 -8.29 4.49
N THR A 111 2.41 -9.46 4.98
CA THR A 111 2.61 -9.67 6.42
C THR A 111 3.65 -8.69 6.94
N ARG A 112 4.75 -8.50 6.20
CA ARG A 112 5.78 -7.54 6.57
C ARG A 112 5.29 -6.09 6.47
N ILE A 113 4.59 -5.70 5.41
CA ILE A 113 4.02 -4.34 5.29
C ILE A 113 3.07 -4.02 6.45
N SER A 114 2.21 -4.98 6.81
CA SER A 114 1.27 -4.82 7.92
C SER A 114 1.99 -4.64 9.26
N HIS A 115 3.10 -5.34 9.47
CA HIS A 115 3.98 -5.12 10.62
C HIS A 115 4.55 -3.69 10.63
N GLU A 116 5.04 -3.19 9.49
CA GLU A 116 5.62 -1.84 9.39
C GLU A 116 4.59 -0.72 9.54
N LEU A 117 3.32 -0.96 9.20
CA LEU A 117 2.26 0.06 9.30
C LEU A 117 1.46 -0.02 10.62
N ARG A 118 1.70 -1.02 11.46
CA ARG A 118 1.01 -1.19 12.74
C ARG A 118 1.04 0.09 13.58
N GLY A 119 -0.12 0.54 14.04
CA GLY A 119 -0.24 1.74 14.88
C GLY A 119 -0.09 3.08 14.15
N LEU A 120 0.12 3.09 12.83
CA LEU A 120 0.18 4.32 12.02
C LEU A 120 -1.14 4.61 11.26
N GLY A 121 -2.10 3.69 11.33
CA GLY A 121 -3.41 3.85 10.70
C GLY A 121 -4.26 4.94 11.38
N HIS A 122 -5.21 5.48 10.64
CA HIS A 122 -6.10 6.54 11.10
C HIS A 122 -6.87 6.18 12.38
N ASP A 123 -7.30 4.92 12.52
CA ASP A 123 -8.00 4.43 13.72
C ASP A 123 -7.11 4.45 14.98
N GLY A 124 -5.79 4.45 14.80
CA GLY A 124 -4.79 4.65 15.86
C GLY A 124 -4.39 6.11 16.05
N GLY A 125 -5.08 7.07 15.40
CA GLY A 125 -4.72 8.49 15.39
C GLY A 125 -3.56 8.85 14.47
N GLY A 126 -3.11 7.92 13.62
CA GLY A 126 -1.99 8.11 12.70
C GLY A 126 -2.38 8.65 11.31
N PRO A 127 -1.41 9.08 10.50
CA PRO A 127 -1.67 9.73 9.21
C PRO A 127 -1.98 8.73 8.07
N ALA A 128 -1.84 7.42 8.27
CA ALA A 128 -1.86 6.46 7.17
C ALA A 128 -3.25 5.90 6.84
N THR A 129 -3.50 5.76 5.53
CA THR A 129 -4.57 5.00 4.90
C THR A 129 -3.93 4.02 3.90
N VAL A 130 -4.48 2.81 3.76
CA VAL A 130 -3.92 1.77 2.88
C VAL A 130 -4.79 1.64 1.63
N GLU A 131 -4.16 1.82 0.46
CA GLU A 131 -4.80 1.72 -0.85
C GLU A 131 -4.34 0.47 -1.60
N TRP A 132 -5.28 -0.24 -2.22
CA TRP A 132 -5.03 -1.44 -3.01
C TRP A 132 -5.06 -1.15 -4.51
N PRO A 133 -4.11 -1.67 -5.31
CA PRO A 133 -4.09 -1.47 -6.75
C PRO A 133 -5.20 -2.29 -7.41
N SER A 134 -5.98 -1.65 -8.29
CA SER A 134 -7.13 -2.25 -9.01
C SER A 134 -6.77 -3.26 -10.10
N SER A 135 -5.50 -3.63 -10.24
CA SER A 135 -5.02 -4.41 -11.37
C SER A 135 -5.29 -5.91 -11.26
N VAL A 136 -5.88 -6.39 -10.17
CA VAL A 136 -6.25 -7.80 -10.04
C VAL A 136 -7.44 -8.09 -10.96
N THR A 137 -7.19 -8.79 -12.07
CA THR A 137 -8.21 -9.18 -13.04
C THR A 137 -8.94 -10.43 -12.56
N GLY A 138 -10.12 -10.24 -11.94
CA GLY A 138 -11.06 -11.32 -11.60
C GLY A 138 -11.82 -11.04 -10.30
N PRO A 139 -13.17 -11.19 -10.28
CA PRO A 139 -14.00 -10.89 -9.09
C PRO A 139 -13.62 -11.72 -7.86
N SER A 140 -12.99 -12.88 -8.06
CA SER A 140 -12.62 -13.82 -7.01
C SER A 140 -11.18 -13.66 -6.50
N ALA A 141 -10.27 -13.13 -7.34
CA ALA A 141 -8.87 -12.87 -6.99
C ALA A 141 -8.71 -11.59 -6.16
N VAL A 142 -9.47 -10.52 -6.49
CA VAL A 142 -9.56 -9.32 -5.65
C VAL A 142 -10.09 -9.70 -4.28
N SER A 143 -11.21 -10.43 -4.21
CA SER A 143 -11.81 -10.84 -2.95
C SER A 143 -10.87 -11.70 -2.10
N ARG A 144 -10.09 -12.62 -2.68
CA ARG A 144 -9.18 -13.50 -1.92
C ARG A 144 -7.80 -12.92 -1.61
N ILE A 145 -7.21 -12.11 -2.48
CA ILE A 145 -5.99 -11.34 -2.14
C ILE A 145 -6.35 -10.33 -1.05
N SER A 146 -7.44 -9.59 -1.23
CA SER A 146 -7.98 -8.73 -0.17
C SER A 146 -8.31 -9.54 1.07
N SER A 147 -8.90 -10.74 1.00
CA SER A 147 -9.20 -11.54 2.19
C SER A 147 -7.97 -12.17 2.87
N ALA A 148 -6.98 -12.66 2.12
CA ALA A 148 -5.74 -13.20 2.69
C ALA A 148 -4.91 -12.10 3.33
N SER A 149 -4.89 -10.92 2.69
CA SER A 149 -4.21 -9.75 3.21
C SER A 149 -4.97 -9.04 4.30
N CYS A 150 -6.31 -9.00 4.25
CA CYS A 150 -7.17 -8.59 5.37
C CYS A 150 -6.99 -9.56 6.53
N ARG A 151 -6.87 -10.87 6.31
CA ARG A 151 -6.53 -11.83 7.37
C ARG A 151 -5.15 -11.53 7.98
N ALA A 152 -4.13 -11.22 7.16
CA ALA A 152 -2.81 -10.83 7.64
C ALA A 152 -2.80 -9.45 8.36
N ALA A 153 -3.59 -8.48 7.90
CA ALA A 153 -3.75 -7.16 8.52
C ALA A 153 -4.54 -7.26 9.84
N VAL A 154 -5.62 -8.04 9.86
CA VAL A 154 -6.45 -8.31 11.05
C VAL A 154 -5.68 -9.13 12.09
N SER A 155 -4.90 -10.14 11.69
CA SER A 155 -4.08 -10.94 12.62
C SER A 155 -2.94 -10.13 13.25
N THR A 156 -2.48 -9.07 12.58
CA THR A 156 -1.42 -8.18 13.07
C THR A 156 -1.94 -6.90 13.74
N GLY A 157 -3.27 -6.77 13.91
CA GLY A 157 -3.92 -5.66 14.61
C GLY A 157 -4.02 -4.35 13.80
N THR A 158 -3.77 -4.39 12.49
CA THR A 158 -3.85 -3.22 11.61
C THR A 158 -5.28 -3.07 11.10
N ARG A 159 -6.05 -2.17 11.72
CA ARG A 159 -7.31 -1.65 11.15
C ARG A 159 -7.01 -0.33 10.46
N ALA A 160 -6.70 -0.39 9.17
CA ALA A 160 -6.56 0.79 8.32
C ALA A 160 -7.76 0.86 7.38
N ARG A 161 -8.27 2.06 7.10
CA ARG A 161 -9.32 2.24 6.10
C ARG A 161 -8.80 1.78 4.73
N LEU A 162 -9.59 0.93 4.07
CA LEU A 162 -9.25 0.34 2.78
C LEU A 162 -9.94 1.12 1.67
N SER A 163 -9.16 1.57 0.68
CA SER A 163 -9.68 2.17 -0.55
C SER A 163 -9.09 1.47 -1.77
N ALA A 164 -9.88 1.33 -2.84
CA ALA A 164 -9.46 0.72 -4.10
C ALA A 164 -9.37 1.78 -5.19
N ALA A 165 -8.22 1.90 -5.85
CA ALA A 165 -8.03 2.85 -6.94
C ALA A 165 -8.57 2.29 -8.26
N VAL A 166 -9.88 2.40 -8.53
CA VAL A 166 -10.54 1.82 -9.71
C VAL A 166 -10.13 2.55 -11.01
N ARG A 167 -9.61 1.82 -12.00
CA ARG A 167 -9.48 2.32 -13.38
C ARG A 167 -10.87 2.33 -14.03
N CYS A 168 -11.22 3.39 -14.76
CA CYS A 168 -12.53 3.58 -15.40
C CYS A 168 -13.12 2.29 -16.00
N GLY A 169 -14.28 1.89 -15.47
CA GLY A 169 -15.18 0.90 -16.04
C GLY A 169 -14.80 -0.57 -15.79
N GLY A 170 -15.28 -1.15 -14.68
CA GLY A 170 -15.49 -2.61 -14.60
C GLY A 170 -14.91 -3.37 -13.40
N ALA A 171 -14.21 -2.71 -12.47
CA ALA A 171 -13.78 -3.39 -11.23
C ALA A 171 -14.93 -3.45 -10.22
N VAL A 172 -15.30 -4.66 -9.79
CA VAL A 172 -16.25 -4.89 -8.69
C VAL A 172 -15.50 -4.66 -7.38
N PRO A 173 -15.94 -3.74 -6.51
CA PRO A 173 -15.34 -3.59 -5.18
C PRO A 173 -15.47 -4.92 -4.42
N PRO A 174 -14.53 -5.27 -3.52
CA PRO A 174 -14.70 -6.44 -2.67
C PRO A 174 -16.04 -6.35 -1.90
N PRO A 175 -16.63 -7.49 -1.52
CA PRO A 175 -17.94 -7.50 -0.87
C PRO A 175 -17.88 -6.75 0.47
N GLU A 176 -19.01 -6.15 0.86
CA GLU A 176 -19.11 -5.20 1.99
C GLU A 176 -18.65 -5.80 3.33
N ASP A 177 -18.74 -7.13 3.47
CA ASP A 177 -18.27 -7.92 4.61
C ASP A 177 -16.74 -8.08 4.68
N ALA A 178 -16.02 -7.84 3.58
CA ALA A 178 -14.56 -7.74 3.57
C ALA A 178 -14.04 -6.44 4.21
N TYR A 179 -14.91 -5.44 4.32
CA TYR A 179 -14.69 -4.20 5.06
C TYR A 179 -15.37 -4.35 6.42
N GLY A 180 -14.73 -5.04 7.38
CA GLY A 180 -15.33 -5.27 8.71
C GLY A 180 -16.05 -4.02 9.23
N HIS A 181 -17.33 -4.16 9.60
CA HIS A 181 -18.31 -3.10 9.89
C HIS A 181 -17.72 -1.70 10.18
N VAL A 182 -17.59 -0.85 9.16
CA VAL A 182 -17.33 0.59 9.36
C VAL A 182 -18.06 1.37 8.27
N GLY A 183 -19.02 2.20 8.69
CA GLY A 183 -19.79 3.07 7.80
C GLY A 183 -18.91 4.04 7.01
N LEU A 184 -19.41 4.46 5.85
CA LEU A 184 -18.85 5.49 5.00
C LEU A 184 -18.82 6.85 5.74
N GLY A 185 -17.83 7.04 6.62
CA GLY A 185 -17.60 8.32 7.28
C GLY A 185 -16.84 9.25 6.35
N GLU A 186 -17.45 10.39 6.02
CA GLU A 186 -16.88 11.47 5.22
C GLU A 186 -15.47 11.85 5.72
N PHE A 187 -14.57 12.18 4.79
CA PHE A 187 -13.32 12.88 5.11
C PHE A 187 -13.70 14.15 5.89
N PRO A 188 -13.11 14.44 7.07
CA PRO A 188 -13.44 15.66 7.79
C PRO A 188 -13.12 16.86 6.90
N GLY A 189 -14.18 17.55 6.49
CA GLY A 189 -14.12 18.75 5.67
C GLY A 189 -13.29 19.83 6.35
N ARG A 190 -12.68 20.67 5.50
CA ARG A 190 -11.96 21.91 5.83
C ARG A 190 -12.41 22.53 7.16
N VAL A 191 -11.47 22.68 8.09
CA VAL A 191 -11.51 23.85 8.97
C VAL A 191 -10.98 25.01 8.13
N THR A 192 -11.90 25.84 7.65
CA THR A 192 -11.61 27.17 7.08
C THR A 192 -11.05 28.09 8.15
#